data_AF-A8IXL0-F1
#
_entry.id   AF-A8IXL0-F1
#
_cell.length_a   1.000
_cell.length_b   1.000
_cell.length_c   1.000
_cell.angle_alpha   90.00
_cell.angle_beta   90.00
_cell.angle_gamma   90.00
#
_symmetry.space_group_name_H-M   'P 1'
#
loop_
_entity.id
_entity.type
_entity.pdbx_description
1 polymer ?
#
loop_
_entity_poly.entity_id
_entity_poly.type
_entity_poly.pdbx_seq_one_letter_code
_entity_poly.pdbx_strand_id
1 'polypeptide(L)'
;MSSLIASSATVLPPCGPTALKSCISPPLASQSRTKRASSRRASTMTVRCDVATKTADSVNAEETELSEEEMEAKAKVGSSIRVTAPLKVYHVNRVPEVDLEGMEGKLKDYVAVWKGKRISANLPYKVEFFKEVEGRGPVKFVAHLKDDEFEFIDA
;
A
#
# COMPACT_ATOMS: atom_id res chain seq x y z
N MET A 1 7.62 21.10 62.95
CA MET A 1 9.08 21.10 63.21
C MET A 1 9.71 20.43 62.00
N SER A 2 10.00 21.20 60.94
CA SER A 2 11.36 21.66 60.61
C SER A 2 12.25 20.45 60.32
N SER A 3 12.67 20.19 59.07
CA SER A 3 13.80 20.90 58.48
C SER A 3 13.89 20.70 56.96
N LEU A 4 14.21 21.78 56.27
CA LEU A 4 14.73 21.87 54.91
C LEU A 4 16.19 21.37 54.88
N ILE A 5 16.59 20.67 53.83
CA ILE A 5 17.96 20.75 53.28
C ILE A 5 17.89 20.63 51.75
N ALA A 6 18.42 21.66 51.09
CA ALA A 6 18.70 21.72 49.67
C ALA A 6 20.10 21.17 49.40
N SER A 7 20.34 20.64 48.19
CA SER A 7 21.66 20.69 47.53
C SER A 7 21.54 20.37 46.03
N SER A 8 21.95 21.34 45.23
CA SER A 8 22.12 21.33 43.76
C SER A 8 23.42 20.63 43.34
N ALA A 9 23.46 20.11 42.11
CA ALA A 9 24.55 20.39 41.15
C ALA A 9 24.22 19.87 39.74
N THR A 10 24.22 20.80 38.78
CA THR A 10 24.18 20.63 37.33
C THR A 10 25.57 20.33 36.78
N VAL A 11 25.73 19.36 35.86
CA VAL A 11 26.92 19.27 34.98
C VAL A 11 26.51 18.81 33.56
N LEU A 12 26.64 19.71 32.58
CA LEU A 12 26.79 19.47 31.14
C LEU A 12 28.05 20.26 30.68
N PRO A 13 28.46 20.20 29.41
CA PRO A 13 29.41 19.25 28.82
C PRO A 13 30.77 19.92 28.46
N PRO A 14 31.83 19.18 28.08
CA PRO A 14 32.97 19.80 27.42
C PRO A 14 32.84 19.79 25.89
N CYS A 15 32.99 21.01 25.36
CA CYS A 15 33.20 21.42 23.99
C CYS A 15 34.52 20.87 23.40
N GLY A 16 34.55 20.63 22.09
CA GLY A 16 35.79 20.45 21.34
C GLY A 16 35.59 20.70 19.83
N PRO A 17 36.13 21.80 19.27
CA PRO A 17 36.22 22.02 17.84
C PRO A 17 37.63 21.69 17.33
N THR A 18 37.75 20.98 16.22
CA THR A 18 38.97 21.06 15.40
C THR A 18 38.61 21.20 13.93
N ALA A 19 38.76 22.42 13.44
CA ALA A 19 38.84 22.74 12.02
C ALA A 19 40.30 23.09 11.72
N LEU A 20 40.91 22.44 10.73
CA LEU A 20 42.19 22.84 10.16
C LEU A 20 42.02 23.02 8.65
N LYS A 21 42.30 24.24 8.20
CA LYS A 21 42.40 24.69 6.79
C LYS A 21 43.89 24.79 6.44
N SER A 22 44.31 24.43 5.21
CA SER A 22 45.55 24.89 4.52
C SER A 22 45.68 24.11 3.20
N CYS A 23 45.38 24.60 1.99
CA CYS A 23 45.91 25.66 1.11
C CYS A 23 47.03 25.22 0.13
N ILE A 24 46.76 25.42 -1.20
CA ILE A 24 47.69 25.81 -2.30
C ILE A 24 48.64 24.70 -2.87
N SER A 25 48.87 24.39 -4.16
CA SER A 25 48.47 24.82 -5.54
C SER A 25 49.02 23.79 -6.59
N PRO A 26 48.62 23.80 -7.90
CA PRO A 26 49.07 22.84 -8.93
C PRO A 26 50.32 23.30 -9.72
N PRO A 27 51.00 22.41 -10.50
CA PRO A 27 51.14 22.70 -11.93
C PRO A 27 51.19 21.48 -12.91
N LEU A 28 50.48 21.66 -14.03
CA LEU A 28 50.81 21.42 -15.44
C LEU A 28 51.75 20.26 -15.89
N ALA A 29 51.18 19.29 -16.62
CA ALA A 29 51.80 18.62 -17.79
C ALA A 29 50.68 17.96 -18.64
N SER A 30 50.30 18.55 -19.78
CA SER A 30 50.78 18.26 -21.14
C SER A 30 50.25 16.94 -21.76
N GLN A 31 49.26 17.12 -22.64
CA GLN A 31 49.01 16.42 -23.91
C GLN A 31 48.88 14.88 -23.92
N SER A 32 47.69 14.40 -24.26
CA SER A 32 47.41 14.10 -25.68
C SER A 32 45.93 13.74 -25.89
N ARG A 33 45.36 14.41 -26.89
CA ARG A 33 43.97 14.30 -27.31
C ARG A 33 43.88 13.20 -28.36
N THR A 34 43.65 11.95 -27.97
CA THR A 34 43.17 10.94 -28.93
C THR A 34 41.65 10.93 -28.92
N LYS A 35 41.04 11.78 -29.77
CA LYS A 35 39.64 11.63 -30.15
C LYS A 35 39.51 10.37 -31.00
N ARG A 36 39.19 9.24 -30.38
CA ARG A 36 38.63 8.10 -31.12
C ARG A 36 37.12 8.23 -31.08
N ALA A 37 36.57 8.92 -32.08
CA ALA A 37 35.14 8.95 -32.32
C ALA A 37 34.67 7.56 -32.75
N SER A 38 34.43 6.69 -31.77
CA SER A 38 33.64 5.48 -31.97
C SER A 38 32.18 5.91 -31.89
N SER A 39 31.59 6.17 -33.05
CA SER A 39 30.14 6.33 -33.20
C SER A 39 29.51 4.97 -32.94
N ARG A 40 29.37 4.60 -31.66
CA ARG A 40 28.37 3.63 -31.24
C ARG A 40 27.04 4.37 -31.36
N ARG A 41 26.41 4.28 -32.54
CA ARG A 41 24.97 4.58 -32.66
C ARG A 41 24.29 3.69 -31.62
N ALA A 42 23.90 4.28 -30.50
CA ALA A 42 22.98 3.64 -29.59
C ALA A 42 21.73 3.36 -30.41
N SER A 43 21.52 2.09 -30.76
CA SER A 43 20.26 1.64 -31.32
C SER A 43 19.24 1.82 -30.22
N THR A 44 18.59 2.99 -30.21
CA THR A 44 17.39 3.21 -29.43
C THR A 44 16.34 2.27 -30.01
N MET A 45 16.22 1.08 -29.42
CA MET A 45 15.08 0.21 -29.65
C MET A 45 13.86 0.92 -29.11
N THR A 46 13.21 1.72 -29.95
CA THR A 46 11.90 2.27 -29.65
C THR A 46 10.93 1.11 -29.71
N VAL A 47 10.59 0.53 -28.57
CA VAL A 47 9.44 -0.36 -28.45
C VAL A 47 8.21 0.50 -28.74
N ARG A 48 7.61 0.29 -29.91
CA ARG A 48 6.33 0.91 -30.28
C ARG A 48 5.23 -0.06 -29.87
N CYS A 49 4.39 0.37 -28.92
CA CYS A 49 3.17 -0.33 -28.57
C CYS A 49 2.02 0.39 -29.26
N ASP A 50 1.44 -0.22 -30.29
CA ASP A 50 0.16 0.23 -30.84
C ASP A 50 -0.96 -0.30 -29.95
N VAL A 51 -1.72 0.61 -29.36
CA VAL A 51 -2.95 0.29 -28.64
C VAL A 51 -4.09 0.41 -29.64
N ALA A 52 -4.78 -0.71 -29.89
CA ALA A 52 -5.99 -0.72 -30.71
C ALA A 52 -7.14 -0.03 -29.94
N THR A 53 -7.27 1.28 -30.10
CA THR A 53 -8.51 1.97 -29.73
C THR A 53 -9.53 1.69 -30.82
N LYS A 54 -10.54 0.87 -30.51
CA LYS A 54 -11.73 0.73 -31.35
C LYS A 54 -12.34 2.13 -31.51
N THR A 55 -12.33 2.64 -32.73
CA THR A 55 -12.89 3.94 -33.08
C THR A 55 -14.40 3.95 -32.85
N ALA A 56 -14.87 5.04 -32.28
CA ALA A 56 -16.23 5.29 -31.82
C ALA A 56 -17.28 5.25 -32.93
N ASP A 57 -18.42 4.63 -32.62
CA ASP A 57 -19.72 5.19 -32.98
C ASP A 57 -20.23 6.01 -31.79
N SER A 58 -20.68 7.23 -32.08
CA SER A 58 -21.05 8.26 -31.12
C SER A 58 -22.49 8.09 -30.63
N VAL A 59 -22.69 7.87 -29.34
CA VAL A 59 -23.77 8.46 -28.52
C VAL A 59 -23.32 8.60 -27.07
N ASN A 60 -23.84 9.64 -26.43
CA ASN A 60 -23.54 10.17 -25.11
C ASN A 60 -23.91 9.18 -23.98
N ALA A 61 -22.90 8.60 -23.34
CA ALA A 61 -22.79 8.31 -21.91
C ALA A 61 -21.47 7.55 -21.72
N GLU A 62 -20.52 8.14 -21.01
CA GLU A 62 -19.42 7.39 -20.43
C GLU A 62 -19.94 6.55 -19.25
N GLU A 63 -20.91 5.68 -19.51
CA GLU A 63 -21.14 4.52 -18.67
C GLU A 63 -19.96 3.59 -18.93
N THR A 64 -19.05 3.59 -17.97
CA THR A 64 -18.04 2.55 -17.88
C THR A 64 -18.81 1.24 -17.90
N GLU A 65 -18.64 0.44 -18.96
CA GLU A 65 -19.12 -0.94 -19.07
C GLU A 65 -18.41 -1.80 -18.01
N LEU A 66 -18.73 -1.52 -16.75
CA LEU A 66 -18.54 -2.41 -15.62
C LEU A 66 -19.50 -3.56 -15.88
N SER A 67 -19.02 -4.80 -15.79
CA SER A 67 -19.94 -5.92 -15.95
C SER A 67 -21.08 -5.79 -14.95
N GLU A 68 -22.28 -6.23 -15.33
CA GLU A 68 -23.47 -6.22 -14.45
C GLU A 68 -23.14 -6.86 -13.08
N GLU A 69 -22.24 -7.85 -13.09
CA GLU A 69 -21.68 -8.50 -11.90
C GLU A 69 -20.90 -7.55 -10.97
N GLU A 70 -20.09 -6.62 -11.51
CA GLU A 70 -19.28 -5.68 -10.73
C GLU A 70 -20.13 -4.58 -10.08
N MET A 71 -21.17 -4.11 -10.77
CA MET A 71 -22.12 -3.14 -10.20
C MET A 71 -23.00 -3.79 -9.13
N GLU A 72 -23.41 -5.04 -9.31
CA GLU A 72 -24.17 -5.78 -8.30
C GLU A 72 -23.32 -6.08 -7.07
N ALA A 73 -22.07 -6.49 -7.25
CA ALA A 73 -21.10 -6.70 -6.17
C ALA A 73 -20.88 -5.41 -5.35
N LYS A 74 -20.82 -4.26 -6.03
CA LYS A 74 -20.70 -2.96 -5.37
C LYS A 74 -22.00 -2.52 -4.68
N ALA A 75 -23.16 -2.92 -5.19
CA ALA A 75 -24.46 -2.68 -4.54
C ALA A 75 -24.63 -3.50 -3.25
N LYS A 76 -24.00 -4.68 -3.17
CA LYS A 76 -23.93 -5.53 -1.98
C LYS A 76 -22.97 -5.00 -0.89
N VAL A 77 -22.33 -3.86 -1.11
CA VAL A 77 -21.49 -3.20 -0.09
C VAL A 77 -22.36 -2.73 1.06
N GLY A 78 -22.06 -3.24 2.25
CA GLY A 78 -22.81 -2.98 3.48
C GLY A 78 -23.53 -4.21 4.01
N SER A 79 -23.70 -5.26 3.22
CA SER A 79 -24.33 -6.52 3.64
C SER A 79 -23.45 -7.28 4.66
N SER A 80 -24.12 -8.03 5.53
CA SER A 80 -23.47 -8.96 6.45
C SER A 80 -23.14 -10.26 5.72
N ILE A 81 -21.91 -10.73 5.92
CA ILE A 81 -21.41 -11.96 5.33
C ILE A 81 -20.93 -12.93 6.40
N ARG A 82 -20.99 -14.22 6.09
CA ARG A 82 -20.42 -15.30 6.90
C ARG A 82 -19.39 -16.05 6.07
N VAL A 83 -18.19 -16.20 6.60
CA VAL A 83 -17.13 -16.96 5.92
C VAL A 83 -17.41 -18.45 6.08
N THR A 84 -17.40 -19.18 4.97
CA THR A 84 -17.63 -20.64 4.96
C THR A 84 -16.35 -21.41 4.71
N ALA A 85 -15.36 -20.80 4.03
CA ALA A 85 -14.08 -21.43 3.78
C ALA A 85 -13.12 -21.31 5.00
N PRO A 86 -12.30 -22.34 5.28
CA PRO A 86 -11.26 -22.27 6.30
C PRO A 86 -10.13 -21.33 5.86
N LEU A 87 -10.07 -20.13 6.44
CA LEU A 87 -9.14 -19.07 6.04
C LEU A 87 -8.40 -18.49 7.25
N LYS A 88 -7.07 -18.52 7.18
CA LYS A 88 -6.20 -18.02 8.24
C LYS A 88 -5.55 -16.71 7.83
N VAL A 89 -5.62 -15.73 8.72
CA VAL A 89 -5.14 -14.37 8.49
C VAL A 89 -4.13 -13.96 9.57
N TYR A 90 -3.04 -13.32 9.12
CA TYR A 90 -1.86 -13.02 9.94
C TYR A 90 -1.58 -11.52 10.12
N HIS A 91 -2.39 -10.63 9.53
CA HIS A 91 -2.19 -9.17 9.64
C HIS A 91 -3.03 -8.52 10.73
N VAL A 92 -3.59 -9.30 11.66
CA VAL A 92 -4.36 -8.76 12.78
C VAL A 92 -3.42 -8.26 13.86
N ASN A 93 -3.60 -7.01 14.28
CA ASN A 93 -2.73 -6.40 15.28
C ASN A 93 -2.74 -7.20 16.59
N ARG A 94 -1.56 -7.68 17.01
CA ARG A 94 -1.30 -8.42 18.26
C ARG A 94 -1.89 -9.84 18.33
N VAL A 95 -2.54 -10.31 17.27
CA VAL A 95 -3.02 -11.69 17.18
C VAL A 95 -2.28 -12.35 16.02
N PRO A 96 -1.40 -13.33 16.28
CA PRO A 96 -0.54 -13.88 15.24
C PRO A 96 -1.36 -14.62 14.18
N GLU A 97 -2.35 -15.41 14.58
CA GLU A 97 -3.18 -16.20 13.68
C GLU A 97 -4.65 -16.04 14.05
N VAL A 98 -5.46 -15.67 13.06
CA VAL A 98 -6.92 -15.61 13.18
C VAL A 98 -7.52 -16.49 12.12
N ASP A 99 -8.23 -17.53 12.57
CA ASP A 99 -9.14 -18.27 11.71
C ASP A 99 -10.42 -17.47 11.50
N LEU A 100 -10.86 -17.36 10.25
CA LEU A 100 -12.06 -16.66 9.82
C LEU A 100 -13.24 -17.60 9.59
N GLU A 101 -13.04 -18.93 9.63
CA GLU A 101 -14.12 -19.89 9.40
C GLU A 101 -15.32 -19.64 10.33
N GLY A 102 -16.50 -19.49 9.75
CA GLY A 102 -17.74 -19.23 10.49
C GLY A 102 -17.85 -17.82 11.08
N MET A 103 -16.86 -16.94 10.88
CA MET A 103 -16.94 -15.57 11.37
C MET A 103 -17.87 -14.72 10.51
N GLU A 104 -18.65 -13.89 11.20
CA GLU A 104 -19.50 -12.89 10.56
C GLU A 104 -18.74 -11.57 10.44
N GLY A 105 -18.88 -10.93 9.28
CA GLY A 105 -18.24 -9.67 8.97
C GLY A 105 -19.16 -8.77 8.16
N LYS A 106 -18.80 -7.50 8.07
CA LYS A 106 -19.52 -6.52 7.25
C LYS A 106 -18.74 -6.19 6.00
N LEU A 107 -19.36 -6.33 4.84
CA LEU A 107 -18.74 -5.95 3.58
C LEU A 107 -18.59 -4.43 3.51
N LYS A 108 -17.36 -3.95 3.43
CA LYS A 108 -17.04 -2.53 3.52
C LYS A 108 -16.81 -1.87 2.17
N ASP A 109 -16.17 -2.60 1.26
CA ASP A 109 -15.79 -2.06 -0.05
C ASP A 109 -15.58 -3.16 -1.08
N TYR A 110 -15.65 -2.79 -2.36
CA TYR A 110 -15.36 -3.64 -3.51
C TYR A 110 -14.21 -3.03 -4.33
N VAL A 111 -13.02 -3.60 -4.17
CA VAL A 111 -11.72 -3.05 -4.64
C VAL A 111 -11.44 -3.36 -6.11
N ALA A 112 -12.32 -4.09 -6.82
CA ALA A 112 -12.13 -4.33 -8.25
C ALA A 112 -12.32 -3.06 -9.10
N VAL A 113 -13.01 -2.04 -8.58
CA VAL A 113 -13.26 -0.78 -9.31
C VAL A 113 -12.72 0.40 -8.51
N TRP A 114 -11.69 1.06 -9.04
CA TRP A 114 -11.10 2.25 -8.42
C TRP A 114 -11.17 3.45 -9.35
N LYS A 115 -11.91 4.49 -8.93
CA LYS A 115 -12.06 5.74 -9.69
C LYS A 115 -12.44 5.51 -11.17
N GLY A 116 -13.37 4.57 -11.42
CA GLY A 116 -13.82 4.20 -12.77
C GLY A 116 -12.85 3.30 -13.56
N LYS A 117 -11.73 2.87 -12.96
CA LYS A 117 -10.81 1.91 -13.59
C LYS A 117 -10.97 0.53 -12.95
N ARG A 118 -11.08 -0.50 -13.79
CA ARG A 118 -11.05 -1.90 -13.38
C ARG A 118 -9.63 -2.28 -12.93
N ILE A 119 -9.51 -2.80 -11.72
CA ILE A 119 -8.28 -3.33 -11.14
C ILE A 119 -8.35 -4.86 -11.16
N SER A 120 -7.24 -5.51 -11.48
CA SER A 120 -7.10 -6.97 -11.45
C SER A 120 -6.86 -7.51 -10.03
N ALA A 121 -7.71 -7.13 -9.07
CA ALA A 121 -7.61 -7.61 -7.69
C ALA A 121 -8.17 -9.04 -7.61
N ASN A 122 -7.34 -10.00 -7.19
CA ASN A 122 -7.77 -11.39 -7.03
C ASN A 122 -8.77 -11.60 -5.87
N LEU A 123 -8.75 -10.68 -4.88
CA LEU A 123 -9.57 -10.68 -3.68
C LEU A 123 -10.28 -9.31 -3.59
N PRO A 124 -11.34 -9.09 -4.36
CA PRO A 124 -11.91 -7.77 -4.51
C PRO A 124 -12.79 -7.34 -3.33
N TYR A 125 -13.33 -8.27 -2.54
CA TYR A 125 -14.23 -7.93 -1.44
C TYR A 125 -13.45 -7.60 -0.18
N LYS A 126 -13.60 -6.37 0.31
CA LYS A 126 -13.00 -5.94 1.55
C LYS A 126 -14.01 -6.03 2.67
N VAL A 127 -13.75 -6.92 3.61
CA VAL A 127 -14.67 -7.24 4.71
C VAL A 127 -14.06 -6.78 6.02
N GLU A 128 -14.88 -6.16 6.86
CA GLU A 128 -14.53 -5.73 8.19
C GLU A 128 -15.04 -6.74 9.22
N PHE A 129 -14.14 -7.25 10.04
CA PHE A 129 -14.42 -8.21 11.11
C PHE A 129 -14.16 -7.60 12.47
N PHE A 130 -14.89 -8.09 13.47
CA PHE A 130 -14.69 -7.80 14.87
C PHE A 130 -14.40 -9.10 15.60
N LYS A 131 -13.21 -9.21 16.20
CA LYS A 131 -12.86 -10.35 17.05
C LYS A 131 -12.58 -9.87 18.46
N GLU A 132 -13.26 -10.46 19.43
CA GLU A 132 -12.96 -10.23 20.83
C GLU A 132 -11.67 -10.96 21.20
N VAL A 133 -10.69 -10.21 21.72
CA VAL A 133 -9.40 -10.74 22.16
C VAL A 133 -9.29 -10.56 23.66
N GLU A 134 -9.06 -11.67 24.37
CA GLU A 134 -8.88 -11.69 25.81
C GLU A 134 -7.76 -10.73 26.23
N GLY A 135 -8.08 -9.77 27.10
CA GLY A 135 -7.14 -8.78 27.64
C GLY A 135 -7.00 -7.47 26.85
N ARG A 136 -7.66 -7.32 25.69
CA ARG A 136 -7.67 -6.05 24.93
C ARG A 136 -9.08 -5.56 24.58
N GLY A 137 -10.05 -6.47 24.46
CA GLY A 137 -11.40 -6.18 23.98
C GLY A 137 -11.55 -6.38 22.46
N PRO A 138 -12.60 -5.84 21.84
CA PRO A 138 -12.92 -6.06 20.43
C PRO A 138 -11.87 -5.43 19.51
N VAL A 139 -11.20 -6.27 18.72
CA VAL A 139 -10.25 -5.86 17.69
C VAL A 139 -10.95 -5.85 16.34
N LYS A 140 -11.02 -4.67 15.75
CA LYS A 140 -11.44 -4.46 14.37
C LYS A 140 -10.26 -4.72 13.43
N PHE A 141 -10.47 -5.57 12.43
CA PHE A 141 -9.53 -5.77 11.34
C PHE A 141 -10.29 -5.95 10.03
N VAL A 142 -9.58 -5.83 8.91
CA VAL A 142 -10.16 -5.97 7.57
C VAL A 142 -9.45 -7.10 6.85
N ALA A 143 -10.17 -7.96 6.14
CA ALA A 143 -9.59 -8.98 5.28
C ALA A 143 -10.15 -8.84 3.85
N HIS A 144 -9.37 -9.28 2.87
CA HIS A 144 -9.82 -9.34 1.49
C HIS A 144 -10.22 -10.78 1.19
N LEU A 145 -11.42 -10.98 0.66
CA LEU A 145 -12.00 -12.28 0.36
C LEU A 145 -12.48 -12.33 -1.10
N LYS A 146 -12.71 -13.55 -1.58
CA LYS A 146 -13.43 -13.84 -2.82
C LYS A 146 -14.90 -14.09 -2.54
N ASP A 147 -15.73 -13.94 -3.57
CA ASP A 147 -17.12 -14.37 -3.60
C ASP A 147 -17.31 -15.84 -3.23
N ASP A 148 -16.42 -16.73 -3.67
CA ASP A 148 -16.52 -18.17 -3.38
C ASP A 148 -16.23 -18.55 -1.90
N GLU A 149 -15.70 -17.62 -1.10
CA GLU A 149 -15.21 -17.91 0.26
C GLU A 149 -16.24 -17.57 1.36
N PHE A 150 -17.33 -16.89 1.01
CA PHE A 150 -18.34 -16.42 1.96
C PHE A 150 -19.76 -16.49 1.41
N GLU A 151 -20.73 -16.47 2.31
CA GLU A 151 -22.15 -16.39 2.01
C GLU A 151 -22.75 -15.10 2.58
N PHE A 152 -23.72 -14.51 1.89
CA PHE A 152 -24.51 -13.40 2.42
C PHE A 152 -25.57 -13.92 3.38
N ILE A 153 -25.67 -13.32 4.58
CA ILE A 153 -26.66 -13.71 5.60
C ILE A 153 -28.00 -13.03 5.35
N ASP A 154 -27.98 -11.85 4.73
CA ASP A 154 -29.14 -10.97 4.49
C ASP A 154 -29.67 -11.08 3.04
N ALA A 155 -29.56 -12.29 2.47
CA ALA A 155 -30.00 -12.62 1.10
C ALA A 155 -31.48 -13.00 1.05
#